data_AF-A0AA51UH57-F1
#
_entry.id   AF-A0AA51UH57-F1
#
_cell.length_a   1.000
_cell.length_b   1.000
_cell.length_c   1.000
_cell.angle_alpha   90.00
_cell.angle_beta   90.00
_cell.angle_gamma   90.00
#
_symmetry.space_group_name_H-M   'P 1'
#
loop_
_entity.id
_entity.type
_entity.pdbx_description
1 polymer ?
#
loop_
_entity_poly.entity_id
_entity_poly.type
_entity_poly.pdbx_seq_one_letter_code
_entity_poly.pdbx_strand_id
1 'polypeptide(L)'
;MSTGLLLNATICFAITISSFAFAWVLSQSDSQHNNKSRPALWSLITLWALVGLTYLPTTIRMIAAYMGNQQLDLTMYYIAALPFSFVAVPLVFFILYIIVGDQRISGYTSLLFVLFGATYLTLFYSSGVIGPTITPLTSLFTINSDIAINIYLIGLFVIPTAMIIGLLFLIFLQRMPKRLRYRTALPLVAISFVFDFMLTDMITLDDTMQLAARIFVLIGTVQAFLAYFPPMTLQEKLGIKKYEYILYETDEEEDYDEDDVEETYINV
;
A
#
# COMPACT_ATOMS: atom_id res chain seq x y z
N MET A 1 19.99 27.81 -5.17
CA MET A 1 19.02 26.74 -5.53
C MET A 1 19.59 25.43 -5.06
N SER A 2 18.81 24.57 -4.40
CA SER A 2 19.32 23.34 -3.79
C SER A 2 19.06 22.11 -4.66
N THR A 3 20.12 21.37 -5.00
CA THR A 3 20.04 20.09 -5.72
C THR A 3 19.22 19.05 -4.95
N GLY A 4 19.11 19.18 -3.61
CA GLY A 4 18.32 18.29 -2.76
C GLY A 4 16.83 18.27 -3.13
N LEU A 5 16.25 19.43 -3.48
CA LEU A 5 14.85 19.52 -3.90
C LEU A 5 14.59 18.78 -5.22
N LEU A 6 15.53 18.82 -6.17
CA LEU A 6 15.42 18.10 -7.45
C LEU A 6 15.57 16.59 -7.27
N LEU A 7 16.48 16.15 -6.39
CA LEU A 7 16.57 14.74 -6.01
C LEU A 7 15.25 14.25 -5.41
N ASN A 8 14.68 15.05 -4.50
CA ASN A 8 13.43 14.73 -3.84
C ASN A 8 12.25 14.67 -4.85
N ALA A 9 12.18 15.64 -5.77
CA ALA A 9 11.22 15.61 -6.88
C ALA A 9 11.36 14.32 -7.72
N THR A 10 12.60 13.90 -8.01
CA THR A 10 12.87 12.68 -8.79
C THR A 10 12.40 11.43 -8.06
N ILE A 11 12.60 11.35 -6.74
CA ILE A 11 12.12 10.23 -5.91
C ILE A 11 10.59 10.20 -5.91
N CYS A 12 9.92 11.34 -5.68
CA CYS A 12 8.45 11.40 -5.74
C CYS A 12 7.92 11.00 -7.12
N PHE A 13 8.58 11.43 -8.19
CA PHE A 13 8.19 11.07 -9.56
C PHE A 13 8.34 9.57 -9.82
N ALA A 14 9.42 8.95 -9.33
CA ALA A 14 9.61 7.51 -9.41
C ALA A 14 8.50 6.75 -8.67
N ILE A 15 8.13 7.18 -7.46
CA ILE A 15 7.01 6.62 -6.70
C ILE A 15 5.72 6.72 -7.52
N THR A 16 5.41 7.89 -8.07
CA THR A 16 4.23 8.11 -8.90
C THR A 16 4.15 7.15 -10.08
N ILE A 17 5.22 7.06 -10.88
CA ILE A 17 5.24 6.17 -12.05
C ILE A 17 5.13 4.71 -11.61
N SER A 18 5.91 4.28 -10.62
CA SER A 18 5.89 2.90 -10.14
C SER A 18 4.54 2.50 -9.60
N SER A 19 3.88 3.36 -8.81
CA SER A 19 2.54 3.08 -8.28
C SER A 19 1.47 3.00 -9.37
N PHE A 20 1.47 3.92 -10.34
CA PHE A 20 0.52 3.87 -11.45
C PHE A 20 0.80 2.69 -12.39
N ALA A 21 2.06 2.41 -12.70
CA ALA A 21 2.44 1.25 -13.50
C ALA A 21 1.98 -0.04 -12.81
N PHE A 22 2.15 -0.14 -11.49
CA PHE A 22 1.69 -1.31 -10.75
C PHE A 22 0.17 -1.45 -10.77
N ALA A 23 -0.57 -0.35 -10.52
CA ALA A 23 -2.03 -0.34 -10.62
C ALA A 23 -2.52 -0.74 -12.03
N TRP A 24 -1.83 -0.29 -13.07
CA TRP A 24 -2.13 -0.61 -14.47
C TRP A 24 -1.87 -2.08 -14.80
N VAL A 25 -0.73 -2.65 -14.37
CA VAL A 25 -0.45 -4.06 -14.63
C VAL A 25 -1.45 -4.96 -13.88
N LEU A 26 -1.84 -4.58 -12.66
CA LEU A 26 -2.88 -5.27 -11.90
C LEU A 26 -4.24 -5.24 -12.64
N SER A 27 -4.63 -4.11 -13.22
CA SER A 27 -5.91 -4.01 -13.95
C SER A 27 -5.94 -4.86 -15.21
N GLN A 28 -4.80 -5.04 -15.91
CA GLN A 28 -4.73 -5.95 -17.05
C GLN A 28 -4.90 -7.43 -16.68
N SER A 29 -4.59 -7.79 -15.43
CA SER A 29 -4.76 -9.16 -14.92
C SER A 29 -6.18 -9.52 -14.47
N ASP A 30 -7.14 -8.58 -14.54
CA ASP A 30 -8.53 -8.78 -14.06
C ASP A 30 -9.29 -9.88 -14.83
N SER A 31 -8.92 -10.15 -16.08
CA SER A 31 -9.51 -11.24 -16.88
C SER A 31 -9.06 -12.64 -16.42
N GLN A 32 -7.95 -12.73 -15.68
CA GLN A 32 -7.38 -13.99 -15.18
C GLN A 32 -7.81 -14.33 -13.76
N HIS A 33 -8.56 -13.43 -13.10
CA HIS A 33 -9.00 -13.61 -11.72
C HIS A 33 -10.42 -14.13 -11.64
N ASN A 34 -10.64 -15.14 -10.78
CA ASN A 34 -11.97 -15.68 -10.52
C ASN A 34 -12.86 -14.62 -9.84
N ASN A 35 -14.18 -14.67 -10.05
CA ASN A 35 -15.13 -13.66 -9.56
C ASN A 35 -15.06 -13.43 -8.03
N LYS A 36 -14.63 -14.44 -7.28
CA LYS A 36 -14.42 -14.39 -5.82
C LYS A 36 -13.17 -13.58 -5.40
N SER A 37 -12.19 -13.40 -6.27
CA SER A 37 -10.94 -12.66 -5.96
C SER A 37 -10.93 -11.22 -6.49
N ARG A 38 -11.85 -10.89 -7.41
CA ARG A 38 -11.97 -9.57 -8.04
C ARG A 38 -12.11 -8.40 -7.08
N PRO A 39 -12.94 -8.45 -6.01
CA PRO A 39 -13.07 -7.31 -5.11
C PRO A 39 -11.76 -6.94 -4.41
N ALA A 40 -10.97 -7.93 -4.00
CA ALA A 40 -9.67 -7.73 -3.39
C ALA A 40 -8.66 -7.10 -4.37
N LEU A 41 -8.66 -7.55 -5.63
CA LEU A 41 -7.82 -7.00 -6.70
C LEU A 41 -8.14 -5.52 -6.95
N TRP A 42 -9.42 -5.17 -7.08
CA TRP A 42 -9.85 -3.78 -7.28
C TRP A 42 -9.47 -2.86 -6.12
N SER A 43 -9.53 -3.37 -4.90
CA SER A 43 -9.05 -2.65 -3.73
C SER A 43 -7.55 -2.37 -3.81
N LEU A 44 -6.76 -3.38 -4.19
CA LEU A 44 -5.32 -3.22 -4.39
C LEU A 44 -4.99 -2.21 -5.50
N ILE A 45 -5.71 -2.25 -6.63
CA ILE A 45 -5.56 -1.28 -7.73
C ILE A 45 -5.84 0.14 -7.22
N THR A 46 -6.91 0.32 -6.45
CA THR A 46 -7.30 1.61 -5.89
C THR A 46 -6.27 2.12 -4.88
N LEU A 47 -5.72 1.24 -4.04
CA LEU A 47 -4.64 1.59 -3.10
C LEU A 47 -3.45 2.20 -3.85
N TRP A 48 -2.92 1.49 -4.86
CA TRP A 48 -1.74 1.98 -5.60
C TRP A 48 -2.03 3.22 -6.44
N ALA A 49 -3.25 3.33 -6.98
CA ALA A 49 -3.66 4.57 -7.64
C ALA A 49 -3.68 5.75 -6.67
N LEU A 50 -4.16 5.59 -5.43
CA LEU A 50 -4.15 6.64 -4.41
C LEU A 50 -2.73 7.01 -3.96
N VAL A 51 -1.83 6.04 -3.84
CA VAL A 51 -0.40 6.30 -3.59
C VAL A 51 0.17 7.16 -4.71
N GLY A 52 -0.04 6.76 -5.98
CA GLY A 52 0.42 7.53 -7.14
C GLY A 52 -0.15 8.94 -7.20
N LEU A 53 -1.46 9.09 -6.93
CA LEU A 53 -2.15 10.37 -6.86
C LEU A 53 -1.69 11.25 -5.70
N THR A 54 -1.15 10.68 -4.63
CA THR A 54 -0.57 11.46 -3.51
C THR A 54 0.81 12.01 -3.89
N TYR A 55 1.64 11.18 -4.54
CA TYR A 55 3.00 11.59 -4.89
C TYR A 55 3.11 12.42 -6.17
N LEU A 56 2.10 12.41 -7.03
CA LEU A 56 2.09 13.23 -8.25
C LEU A 56 2.08 14.74 -7.90
N PRO A 57 1.13 15.26 -7.10
CA PRO A 57 1.18 16.65 -6.64
C PRO A 57 2.43 16.92 -5.79
N THR A 58 2.90 15.94 -5.01
CA THR A 58 4.13 16.07 -4.19
C THR A 58 5.39 16.25 -5.06
N THR A 59 5.44 15.61 -6.23
CA THR A 59 6.49 15.86 -7.23
C THR A 59 6.46 17.32 -7.69
N ILE A 60 5.27 17.80 -8.04
CA ILE A 60 5.06 19.17 -8.51
C ILE A 60 5.41 20.16 -7.39
N ARG A 61 5.07 19.87 -6.11
CA ARG A 61 5.49 20.67 -4.94
C ARG A 61 6.98 20.88 -4.89
N MET A 62 7.77 19.81 -5.01
CA MET A 62 9.23 19.89 -4.90
C MET A 62 9.83 20.73 -6.04
N ILE A 63 9.27 20.64 -7.25
CA ILE A 63 9.64 21.49 -8.39
C ILE A 63 9.25 22.96 -8.12
N ALA A 64 8.05 23.19 -7.58
CA ALA A 64 7.57 24.52 -7.23
C ALA A 64 8.46 25.19 -6.17
N ALA A 65 8.81 24.45 -5.12
CA ALA A 65 9.73 24.88 -4.08
C ALA A 65 11.12 25.21 -4.66
N TYR A 66 11.62 24.39 -5.60
CA TYR A 66 12.87 24.65 -6.31
C TYR A 66 12.82 25.94 -7.13
N MET A 67 11.69 26.23 -7.78
CA MET A 67 11.44 27.45 -8.55
C MET A 67 11.12 28.67 -7.68
N GLY A 68 11.00 28.51 -6.35
CA GLY A 68 10.57 29.57 -5.44
C GLY A 68 9.08 29.94 -5.54
N ASN A 69 8.26 29.12 -6.22
CA ASN A 69 6.82 29.35 -6.34
C ASN A 69 6.07 28.74 -5.16
N GLN A 70 6.02 29.48 -4.05
CA GLN A 70 5.38 29.05 -2.80
C GLN A 70 3.87 28.81 -2.94
N GLN A 71 3.19 29.57 -3.80
CA GLN A 71 1.74 29.43 -3.97
C GLN A 71 1.40 28.10 -4.65
N LEU A 72 2.17 27.71 -5.66
CA LEU A 72 1.98 26.44 -6.34
C LEU A 72 2.34 25.25 -5.43
N ASP A 73 3.39 25.38 -4.61
CA ASP A 73 3.73 24.39 -3.57
C ASP A 73 2.57 24.19 -2.57
N LEU A 74 2.00 25.29 -2.04
CA LEU A 74 0.86 25.24 -1.13
C LEU A 74 -0.37 24.58 -1.79
N THR A 75 -0.72 24.98 -3.01
CA THR A 75 -1.86 24.38 -3.73
C THR A 75 -1.67 22.88 -3.94
N MET A 76 -0.47 22.46 -4.35
CA MET A 76 -0.18 21.05 -4.57
C MET A 76 -0.15 20.25 -3.26
N TYR A 77 0.17 20.87 -2.13
CA TYR A 77 0.05 20.23 -0.81
C TYR A 77 -1.39 19.93 -0.44
N TYR A 78 -2.29 20.90 -0.63
CA TYR A 78 -3.72 20.67 -0.44
C TYR A 78 -4.26 19.58 -1.37
N ILE A 79 -3.85 19.58 -2.64
CA ILE A 79 -4.25 18.53 -3.59
C ILE A 79 -3.73 17.15 -3.16
N ALA A 80 -2.48 17.04 -2.68
CA ALA A 80 -1.90 15.78 -2.20
C ALA A 80 -2.62 15.22 -0.96
N ALA A 81 -3.15 16.08 -0.09
CA ALA A 81 -3.83 15.68 1.13
C ALA A 81 -5.12 14.88 0.85
N LEU A 82 -5.78 15.13 -0.28
CA LEU A 82 -7.03 14.46 -0.67
C LEU A 82 -6.86 12.95 -0.93
N PRO A 83 -6.03 12.49 -1.87
CA PRO A 83 -5.81 11.06 -2.03
C PRO A 83 -5.19 10.43 -0.77
N PHE A 84 -4.30 11.14 -0.08
CA PHE A 84 -3.68 10.69 1.16
C PHE A 84 -4.69 10.34 2.26
N SER A 85 -5.76 11.13 2.43
CA SER A 85 -6.79 10.87 3.44
C SER A 85 -7.60 9.60 3.19
N PHE A 86 -7.56 9.08 1.97
CA PHE A 86 -8.34 7.90 1.59
C PHE A 86 -7.50 6.65 1.35
N VAL A 87 -6.17 6.70 1.47
CA VAL A 87 -5.27 5.52 1.28
C VAL A 87 -5.66 4.36 2.20
N ALA A 88 -6.10 4.64 3.43
CA ALA A 88 -6.54 3.64 4.39
C ALA A 88 -7.80 2.87 3.94
N VAL A 89 -8.67 3.46 3.12
CA VAL A 89 -9.97 2.90 2.73
C VAL A 89 -9.82 1.57 1.96
N PRO A 90 -9.10 1.52 0.81
CA PRO A 90 -8.89 0.26 0.11
C PRO A 90 -8.05 -0.73 0.92
N LEU A 91 -7.20 -0.25 1.83
CA LEU A 91 -6.40 -1.13 2.68
C LEU A 91 -7.28 -1.89 3.68
N VAL A 92 -8.17 -1.19 4.38
CA VAL A 92 -9.13 -1.79 5.32
C VAL A 92 -10.09 -2.72 4.60
N PHE A 93 -10.62 -2.30 3.44
CA PHE A 93 -11.48 -3.13 2.62
C PHE A 93 -10.79 -4.45 2.25
N PHE A 94 -9.55 -4.36 1.76
CA PHE A 94 -8.76 -5.52 1.36
C PHE A 94 -8.53 -6.50 2.51
N ILE A 95 -8.12 -6.00 3.69
CA ILE A 95 -7.84 -6.85 4.85
C ILE A 95 -9.12 -7.51 5.37
N LEU A 96 -10.22 -6.76 5.52
CA LEU A 96 -11.49 -7.34 5.98
C LEU A 96 -12.06 -8.34 4.99
N TYR A 97 -11.90 -8.09 3.70
CA TYR A 97 -12.34 -9.02 2.68
C TYR A 97 -11.57 -10.35 2.77
N ILE A 98 -10.28 -10.30 3.06
CA ILE A 98 -9.47 -11.51 3.27
C ILE A 98 -9.89 -12.26 4.55
N ILE A 99 -10.21 -11.54 5.63
CA ILE A 99 -10.56 -12.17 6.92
C ILE A 99 -11.98 -12.74 6.90
N VAL A 100 -12.94 -11.98 6.38
CA VAL A 100 -14.38 -12.28 6.47
C VAL A 100 -14.89 -12.99 5.20
N GLY A 101 -14.30 -12.72 4.03
CA GLY A 101 -14.76 -13.25 2.75
C GLY A 101 -16.02 -12.58 2.19
N ASP A 102 -16.60 -11.60 2.89
CA ASP A 102 -17.83 -10.90 2.48
C ASP A 102 -17.56 -9.48 1.99
N GLN A 103 -17.96 -9.21 0.75
CA GLN A 103 -17.81 -7.91 0.09
C GLN A 103 -18.65 -6.80 0.78
N ARG A 104 -19.86 -7.13 1.27
CA ARG A 104 -20.76 -6.16 1.88
C ARG A 104 -20.23 -5.69 3.23
N ILE A 105 -19.81 -6.61 4.09
CA ILE A 105 -19.24 -6.30 5.41
C ILE A 105 -17.96 -5.47 5.26
N SER A 106 -17.10 -5.87 4.34
CA SER A 106 -15.86 -5.14 4.01
C SER A 106 -16.18 -3.73 3.50
N GLY A 107 -17.19 -3.61 2.64
CA GLY A 107 -17.70 -2.33 2.12
C GLY A 107 -18.20 -1.40 3.23
N TYR A 108 -19.10 -1.87 4.09
CA TYR A 108 -19.63 -1.05 5.20
C TYR A 108 -18.54 -0.60 6.16
N THR A 109 -17.58 -1.47 6.46
CA THR A 109 -16.49 -1.08 7.36
C THR A 109 -15.55 -0.08 6.69
N SER A 110 -15.22 -0.26 5.41
CA SER A 110 -14.43 0.72 4.66
C SER A 110 -15.11 2.09 4.52
N LEU A 111 -16.44 2.13 4.51
CA LEU A 111 -17.22 3.38 4.51
C LEU A 111 -16.97 4.19 5.79
N LEU A 112 -16.79 3.54 6.95
CA LEU A 112 -16.40 4.25 8.18
C LEU A 112 -15.06 4.98 8.00
N PHE A 113 -14.10 4.39 7.29
CA PHE A 113 -12.83 5.03 6.98
C PHE A 113 -12.96 6.18 5.98
N VAL A 114 -13.93 6.11 5.05
CA VAL A 114 -14.29 7.26 4.21
C VAL A 114 -14.79 8.42 5.07
N LEU A 115 -15.61 8.15 6.09
CA LEU A 115 -16.10 9.19 7.01
C LEU A 115 -14.97 9.80 7.83
N PHE A 116 -14.03 8.97 8.35
CA PHE A 116 -12.83 9.49 9.03
C PHE A 116 -11.97 10.34 8.08
N GLY A 117 -11.77 9.91 6.83
CA GLY A 117 -11.05 10.67 5.79
C GLY A 117 -11.71 12.02 5.49
N ALA A 118 -13.02 12.03 5.31
CA ALA A 118 -13.79 13.26 5.08
C ALA A 118 -13.75 14.21 6.29
N THR A 119 -13.82 13.66 7.50
CA THR A 119 -13.72 14.45 8.74
C THR A 119 -12.34 15.05 8.89
N TYR A 120 -11.29 14.27 8.64
CA TYR A 120 -9.91 14.75 8.59
C TYR A 120 -9.75 15.89 7.59
N LEU A 121 -10.20 15.72 6.34
CA LEU A 121 -10.10 16.75 5.31
C LEU A 121 -10.86 18.02 5.70
N THR A 122 -12.06 17.89 6.24
CA THR A 122 -12.87 19.04 6.67
C THR A 122 -12.13 19.89 7.71
N LEU A 123 -11.51 19.23 8.69
CA LEU A 123 -10.73 19.91 9.74
C LEU A 123 -9.40 20.45 9.22
N PHE A 124 -8.73 19.70 8.34
CA PHE A 124 -7.50 20.12 7.68
C PHE A 124 -7.71 21.40 6.86
N TYR A 125 -8.76 21.46 6.04
CA TYR A 125 -9.08 22.64 5.23
C TYR A 125 -9.63 23.81 6.05
N SER A 126 -10.36 23.56 7.14
CA SER A 126 -10.86 24.64 7.98
C SER A 126 -9.78 25.29 8.84
N SER A 127 -8.79 24.51 9.28
CA SER A 127 -7.72 24.99 10.16
C SER A 127 -6.51 25.52 9.39
N GLY A 128 -6.33 25.05 8.15
CA GLY A 128 -5.22 25.44 7.28
C GLY A 128 -3.87 24.87 7.72
N VAL A 129 -2.81 25.35 7.05
CA VAL A 129 -1.44 24.89 7.24
C VAL A 129 -0.49 26.08 7.35
N ILE A 130 0.58 25.93 8.13
CA ILE A 130 1.66 26.91 8.30
C ILE A 130 2.83 26.47 7.43
N GLY A 131 3.36 27.37 6.58
CA GLY A 131 4.41 27.08 5.60
C GLY A 131 4.05 27.61 4.20
N PRO A 132 4.83 27.29 3.15
CA PRO A 132 5.97 26.38 3.14
C PRO A 132 7.24 26.97 3.77
N THR A 133 7.93 26.18 4.60
CA THR A 133 9.33 26.45 4.96
C THR A 133 10.24 25.65 4.05
N ILE A 134 10.88 26.31 3.09
CA ILE A 134 11.76 25.64 2.13
C ILE A 134 13.12 25.41 2.78
N THR A 135 13.53 24.15 2.88
CA THR A 135 14.85 23.73 3.34
C THR A 135 15.71 23.27 2.14
N PRO A 136 17.01 22.96 2.34
CA PRO A 136 17.83 22.42 1.26
C PRO A 136 17.31 21.09 0.69
N LEU A 137 16.58 20.28 1.47
CA LEU A 137 16.14 18.94 1.05
C LEU A 137 14.66 18.86 0.68
N THR A 138 13.81 19.72 1.25
CA THR A 138 12.36 19.62 1.09
C THR A 138 11.63 20.94 1.32
N SER A 139 10.30 20.91 1.20
CA SER A 139 9.40 21.95 1.66
C SER A 139 8.54 21.41 2.81
N LEU A 140 8.62 22.05 3.97
CA LEU A 140 7.94 21.63 5.20
C LEU A 140 6.65 22.41 5.40
N PHE A 141 5.61 21.71 5.83
CA PHE A 141 4.32 22.25 6.25
C PHE A 141 3.97 21.72 7.64
N THR A 142 3.33 22.57 8.44
CA THR A 142 2.77 22.19 9.73
C THR A 142 1.26 22.31 9.67
N ILE A 143 0.54 21.24 10.02
CA ILE A 143 -0.92 21.26 10.07
C ILE A 143 -1.35 22.04 11.31
N ASN A 144 -2.18 23.07 11.13
CA ASN A 144 -2.60 23.97 12.21
C ASN A 144 -3.80 23.41 13.01
N SER A 145 -3.79 22.10 13.29
CA SER A 145 -4.90 21.43 13.99
C SER A 145 -4.45 20.11 14.61
N ASP A 146 -4.32 20.10 15.94
CA ASP A 146 -4.03 18.89 16.70
C ASP A 146 -5.15 17.85 16.54
N ILE A 147 -6.40 18.30 16.42
CA ILE A 147 -7.56 17.42 16.24
C ILE A 147 -7.49 16.70 14.89
N ALA A 148 -7.15 17.41 13.80
CA ALA A 148 -7.00 16.78 12.49
C ALA A 148 -5.88 15.73 12.50
N ILE A 149 -4.72 16.07 13.07
CA ILE A 149 -3.59 15.13 13.22
C ILE A 149 -4.03 13.90 14.03
N ASN A 150 -4.71 14.09 15.16
CA ASN A 150 -5.17 12.99 16.01
C ASN A 150 -6.20 12.08 15.32
N ILE A 151 -7.14 12.64 14.56
CA ILE A 151 -8.10 11.85 13.78
C ILE A 151 -7.37 11.00 12.74
N TYR A 152 -6.37 11.56 12.07
CA TYR A 152 -5.57 10.80 11.12
C TYR A 152 -4.80 9.68 11.83
N LEU A 153 -4.04 10.02 12.87
CA LEU A 153 -3.19 9.08 13.59
C LEU A 153 -4.00 7.94 14.22
N ILE A 154 -5.06 8.25 14.95
CA ILE A 154 -5.84 7.23 15.68
C ILE A 154 -6.77 6.50 14.71
N GLY A 155 -7.56 7.24 13.94
CA GLY A 155 -8.65 6.68 13.13
C GLY A 155 -8.16 6.07 11.82
N LEU A 156 -7.32 6.80 11.08
CA LEU A 156 -6.91 6.41 9.73
C LEU A 156 -5.60 5.61 9.73
N PHE A 157 -4.75 5.71 10.74
CA PHE A 157 -3.43 5.08 10.74
C PHE A 157 -3.29 3.91 11.73
N VAL A 158 -3.53 4.12 13.03
CA VAL A 158 -3.32 3.08 14.05
C VAL A 158 -4.20 1.86 13.80
N ILE A 159 -5.47 2.06 13.44
CA ILE A 159 -6.40 0.94 13.21
C ILE A 159 -5.93 0.09 12.01
N PRO A 160 -5.66 0.64 10.81
CA PRO A 160 -5.25 -0.19 9.69
C PRO A 160 -3.86 -0.83 9.90
N THR A 161 -2.91 -0.14 10.53
CA THR A 161 -1.61 -0.74 10.87
C THR A 161 -1.77 -1.90 11.86
N ALA A 162 -2.64 -1.78 12.86
CA ALA A 162 -2.98 -2.89 13.75
C ALA A 162 -3.62 -4.07 13.00
N MET A 163 -4.47 -3.80 12.00
CA MET A 163 -5.06 -4.84 11.16
C MET A 163 -4.01 -5.56 10.29
N ILE A 164 -3.04 -4.84 9.73
CA ILE A 164 -1.91 -5.44 9.00
C ILE A 164 -1.12 -6.36 9.92
N ILE A 165 -0.74 -5.87 11.11
CA ILE A 165 0.03 -6.65 12.09
C ILE A 165 -0.76 -7.88 12.52
N GLY A 166 -2.06 -7.73 12.79
CA GLY A 166 -2.95 -8.83 13.13
C GLY A 166 -3.00 -9.89 12.03
N LEU A 167 -3.12 -9.49 10.77
CA LEU A 167 -3.14 -10.43 9.64
C LEU A 167 -1.78 -11.11 9.43
N LEU A 168 -0.66 -10.39 9.57
CA LEU A 168 0.68 -10.98 9.53
C LEU A 168 0.88 -12.00 10.66
N PHE A 169 0.39 -11.70 11.85
CA PHE A 169 0.45 -12.61 12.99
C PHE A 169 -0.40 -13.86 12.75
N LEU A 170 -1.61 -13.73 12.20
CA LEU A 170 -2.45 -14.87 11.82
C LEU A 170 -1.77 -15.75 10.77
N ILE A 171 -1.20 -15.15 9.71
CA ILE A 171 -0.45 -15.90 8.68
C ILE A 171 0.76 -16.61 9.29
N PHE A 172 1.45 -15.97 10.25
CA PHE A 172 2.56 -16.59 10.97
C PHE A 172 2.11 -17.79 11.80
N LEU A 173 0.95 -17.69 12.46
CA LEU A 173 0.42 -18.71 13.37
C LEU A 173 -0.18 -19.91 12.62
N GLN A 174 -0.80 -19.69 11.45
CA GLN A 174 -1.50 -20.71 10.66
C GLN A 174 -0.57 -21.74 9.97
N ARG A 175 0.76 -21.69 10.17
CA ARG A 175 1.74 -22.64 9.59
C ARG A 175 1.53 -22.93 8.10
N MET A 176 1.19 -21.91 7.30
CA MET A 176 0.97 -22.07 5.86
C MET A 176 2.22 -22.59 5.13
N PRO A 177 2.04 -23.30 3.99
CA PRO A 177 3.14 -23.69 3.11
C PRO A 177 3.98 -22.45 2.72
N LYS A 178 5.30 -22.60 2.68
CA LYS A 178 6.25 -21.48 2.43
C LYS A 178 5.88 -20.62 1.20
N ARG A 179 5.33 -21.25 0.15
CA ARG A 179 4.89 -20.60 -1.09
C ARG A 179 3.69 -19.68 -0.89
N LEU A 180 2.66 -20.14 -0.18
CA LEU A 180 1.46 -19.34 0.16
C LEU A 180 1.82 -18.18 1.09
N ARG A 181 2.64 -18.47 2.11
CA ARG A 181 3.13 -17.45 3.05
C ARG A 181 3.92 -16.33 2.35
N TYR A 182 4.76 -16.67 1.38
CA TYR A 182 5.50 -15.66 0.60
C TYR A 182 4.57 -14.81 -0.26
N ARG A 183 3.58 -15.44 -0.93
CA ARG A 183 2.66 -14.77 -1.86
C ARG A 183 1.67 -13.81 -1.19
N THR A 184 1.36 -14.00 0.10
CA THR A 184 0.44 -13.13 0.85
C THR A 184 1.15 -12.20 1.82
N ALA A 185 2.18 -12.65 2.54
CA ALA A 185 2.86 -11.81 3.54
C ALA A 185 3.75 -10.74 2.91
N LEU A 186 4.43 -11.02 1.79
CA LEU A 186 5.37 -10.06 1.20
C LEU A 186 4.66 -8.82 0.62
N PRO A 187 3.53 -8.96 -0.11
CA PRO A 187 2.72 -7.80 -0.50
C PRO A 187 2.20 -7.02 0.71
N LEU A 188 1.79 -7.71 1.78
CA LEU A 188 1.27 -7.04 2.98
C LEU A 188 2.34 -6.23 3.71
N VAL A 189 3.55 -6.77 3.82
CA VAL A 189 4.71 -6.07 4.37
C VAL A 189 5.04 -4.84 3.52
N ALA A 190 5.02 -4.98 2.19
CA ALA A 190 5.28 -3.86 1.29
C ALA A 190 4.22 -2.75 1.42
N ILE A 191 2.94 -3.13 1.54
CA ILE A 191 1.83 -2.21 1.81
C ILE A 191 2.03 -1.50 3.16
N SER A 192 2.41 -2.22 4.22
CA SER A 192 2.71 -1.62 5.53
C SER A 192 3.81 -0.59 5.42
N PHE A 193 4.93 -0.93 4.76
CA PHE A 193 6.05 -0.02 4.56
C PHE A 193 5.59 1.27 3.85
N VAL A 194 4.87 1.14 2.74
CA VAL A 194 4.37 2.31 2.01
C VAL A 194 3.46 3.15 2.89
N PHE A 195 2.52 2.51 3.61
CA PHE A 195 1.55 3.20 4.44
C PHE A 195 2.20 3.95 5.62
N ASP A 196 3.10 3.31 6.34
CA ASP A 196 3.79 3.86 7.53
C ASP A 196 4.71 5.03 7.16
N PHE A 197 5.47 4.90 6.06
CA PHE A 197 6.36 5.96 5.63
C PHE A 197 5.63 7.09 4.88
N MET A 198 4.46 6.83 4.27
CA MET A 198 3.59 7.91 3.76
C MET A 198 3.07 8.81 4.88
N LEU A 199 2.66 8.23 6.01
CA LEU A 199 2.30 9.02 7.20
C LEU A 199 3.48 9.89 7.65
N THR A 200 4.65 9.27 7.76
CA THR A 200 5.87 9.95 8.22
C THR A 200 6.22 11.12 7.29
N ASP A 201 6.14 10.95 5.97
CA ASP A 201 6.38 12.02 4.98
C ASP A 201 5.41 13.21 5.15
N MET A 202 4.15 12.94 5.50
CA MET A 202 3.12 13.98 5.58
C MET A 202 3.13 14.78 6.89
N ILE A 203 3.62 14.21 7.99
CA ILE A 203 3.53 14.82 9.33
C ILE A 203 4.89 15.30 9.86
N THR A 204 6.01 14.76 9.37
CA THR A 204 7.35 15.15 9.83
C THR A 204 7.63 16.65 9.66
N LEU A 205 8.31 17.21 10.65
CA LEU A 205 8.86 18.58 10.63
C LEU A 205 10.38 18.60 10.42
N ASP A 206 10.99 17.42 10.22
CA ASP A 206 12.41 17.26 9.92
C ASP A 206 12.59 16.89 8.44
N ASP A 207 13.49 17.60 7.76
CA ASP A 207 13.68 17.47 6.32
C ASP A 207 14.44 16.19 5.92
N THR A 208 15.38 15.74 6.74
CA THR A 208 16.08 14.48 6.54
C THR A 208 15.14 13.29 6.72
N MET A 209 14.27 13.34 7.73
CA MET A 209 13.25 12.32 7.97
C MET A 209 12.23 12.29 6.82
N GLN A 210 11.87 13.45 6.26
CA GLN A 210 10.97 13.50 5.12
C GLN A 210 11.57 12.85 3.86
N LEU A 211 12.83 13.16 3.55
CA LEU A 211 13.53 12.54 2.43
C LEU A 211 13.68 11.02 2.65
N ALA A 212 14.07 10.61 3.86
CA ALA A 212 14.20 9.19 4.21
C ALA A 212 12.87 8.46 4.05
N ALA A 213 11.77 9.03 4.54
CA ALA A 213 10.43 8.47 4.40
C ALA A 213 10.07 8.23 2.93
N ARG A 214 10.35 9.19 2.04
CA ARG A 214 10.12 9.04 0.59
C ARG A 214 10.96 7.93 -0.03
N ILE A 215 12.22 7.79 0.39
CA ILE A 215 13.06 6.66 -0.05
C ILE A 215 12.44 5.33 0.40
N PHE A 216 11.97 5.23 1.64
CA PHE A 216 11.30 4.01 2.12
C PHE A 216 9.99 3.71 1.40
N VAL A 217 9.22 4.74 1.02
CA VAL A 217 8.02 4.56 0.19
C VAL A 217 8.40 4.06 -1.21
N LEU A 218 9.47 4.58 -1.81
CA LEU A 218 9.99 4.06 -3.07
C LEU A 218 10.43 2.59 -2.93
N ILE A 219 11.15 2.23 -1.87
CA ILE A 219 11.53 0.85 -1.60
C ILE A 219 10.29 -0.04 -1.43
N GLY A 220 9.29 0.40 -0.67
CA GLY A 220 8.04 -0.32 -0.45
C GLY A 220 7.23 -0.53 -1.74
N THR A 221 7.14 0.49 -2.60
CA THR A 221 6.47 0.35 -3.91
C THR A 221 7.18 -0.64 -4.82
N VAL A 222 8.52 -0.61 -4.88
CA VAL A 222 9.30 -1.59 -5.64
C VAL A 222 9.16 -2.98 -5.05
N GLN A 223 9.18 -3.10 -3.71
CA GLN A 223 8.98 -4.38 -3.02
C GLN A 223 7.59 -4.96 -3.33
N ALA A 224 6.54 -4.14 -3.37
CA ALA A 224 5.20 -4.59 -3.72
C ALA A 224 5.13 -5.13 -5.16
N PHE A 225 5.79 -4.46 -6.10
CA PHE A 225 5.90 -4.92 -7.47
C PHE A 225 6.61 -6.28 -7.54
N LEU A 226 7.75 -6.44 -6.85
CA LEU A 226 8.49 -7.71 -6.80
C LEU A 226 7.75 -8.82 -6.04
N ALA A 227 6.91 -8.45 -5.06
CA ALA A 227 6.07 -9.39 -4.34
C ALA A 227 5.03 -10.04 -5.26
N TYR A 228 4.45 -9.21 -6.13
CA TYR A 228 3.39 -9.62 -7.05
C TYR A 228 3.95 -10.24 -8.33
N PHE A 229 5.08 -9.73 -8.82
CA PHE A 229 5.82 -10.24 -9.98
C PHE A 229 7.24 -10.68 -9.57
N PRO A 230 7.39 -11.83 -8.88
CA PRO A 230 8.70 -12.29 -8.43
C PRO A 230 9.63 -12.57 -9.62
N PRO A 231 10.92 -12.17 -9.57
CA PRO A 231 11.88 -12.43 -10.64
C PRO A 231 12.16 -13.93 -10.77
N MET A 232 12.60 -14.38 -11.97
CA MET A 232 12.78 -15.81 -12.28
C MET A 232 13.68 -16.56 -11.28
N THR A 233 14.72 -15.91 -10.77
CA THR A 233 15.61 -16.48 -9.74
C THR A 233 14.91 -16.81 -8.42
N LEU A 234 13.90 -16.02 -8.05
CA LEU A 234 13.04 -16.25 -6.88
C LEU A 234 11.97 -17.30 -7.19
N GLN A 235 11.41 -17.30 -8.40
CA GLN A 235 10.46 -18.32 -8.84
C GLN A 235 11.08 -19.71 -8.81
N GLU A 236 12.32 -19.85 -9.30
CA GLU A 236 13.09 -21.10 -9.32
C GLU A 236 13.41 -21.59 -7.89
N LYS A 237 13.89 -20.69 -7.01
CA LYS A 237 14.17 -21.04 -5.60
C LYS A 237 12.93 -21.41 -4.80
N LEU A 238 11.76 -20.87 -5.16
CA LEU A 238 10.49 -21.13 -4.48
C LEU A 238 9.69 -22.27 -5.14
N GLY A 239 10.21 -22.91 -6.20
CA GLY A 239 9.53 -23.99 -6.90
C GLY A 239 8.24 -23.58 -7.62
N ILE A 240 8.09 -22.29 -7.95
CA ILE A 240 6.90 -21.75 -8.60
C ILE A 240 6.98 -22.08 -10.10
N LYS A 241 6.39 -23.20 -10.53
CA LYS A 241 6.17 -23.44 -11.97
C LYS A 241 5.19 -22.40 -12.54
N LYS A 242 5.47 -22.00 -13.77
CA LYS A 242 4.79 -20.97 -14.59
C LYS A 242 3.28 -20.92 -14.37
N TYR A 243 2.79 -19.73 -14.00
CA TYR A 243 1.39 -19.23 -14.07
C TYR A 243 0.28 -20.25 -13.78
N GLU A 244 -0.19 -20.24 -12.53
CA GLU A 244 -1.55 -20.65 -12.19
C GLU A 244 -2.15 -19.64 -11.20
N TYR A 245 -3.10 -18.85 -11.70
CA TYR A 245 -3.82 -17.82 -10.96
C TYR A 245 -4.95 -18.48 -10.16
N ILE A 246 -4.60 -19.26 -9.15
CA ILE A 246 -5.56 -19.76 -8.16
C ILE A 246 -5.28 -19.01 -6.86
N LEU A 247 -6.03 -17.93 -6.65
CA LEU A 247 -6.14 -17.26 -5.37
C LEU A 247 -7.46 -17.77 -4.76
N TYR A 248 -7.33 -18.65 -3.76
CA TYR A 248 -8.40 -19.39 -3.07
C TYR A 248 -9.07 -20.50 -3.89
N GLU A 249 -8.35 -21.60 -4.11
CA GLU A 249 -8.95 -22.89 -3.79
C GLU A 249 -8.71 -23.10 -2.30
N THR A 250 -9.78 -22.96 -1.53
CA THR A 250 -9.88 -23.77 -0.32
C THR A 250 -10.06 -25.17 -0.86
N ASP A 251 -8.98 -25.90 -1.07
CA ASP A 251 -9.09 -27.33 -1.18
C ASP A 251 -9.50 -27.80 0.22
N GLU A 252 -10.81 -27.98 0.38
CA GLU A 252 -11.30 -29.14 1.09
C GLU A 252 -10.69 -30.36 0.39
N GLU A 253 -9.41 -30.65 0.66
CA GLU A 253 -8.92 -32.01 0.56
C GLU A 253 -9.58 -32.75 1.73
N GLU A 254 -10.80 -33.21 1.46
CA GLU A 254 -11.31 -34.45 2.02
C GLU A 254 -10.19 -35.48 1.82
N ASP A 255 -9.50 -35.86 2.91
CA ASP A 255 -8.71 -37.09 2.98
C ASP A 255 -9.69 -38.24 2.72
N TYR A 256 -9.90 -38.56 1.45
CA TYR A 256 -10.40 -39.85 1.02
C TYR A 256 -9.25 -40.84 1.18
N ASP A 257 -9.33 -41.62 2.25
CA ASP A 257 -8.70 -42.94 2.32
C ASP A 257 -9.06 -43.72 1.04
N GLU A 258 -8.07 -44.16 0.27
CA GLU A 258 -8.24 -45.36 -0.55
C GLU A 258 -6.91 -46.08 -0.77
N ASP A 259 -6.94 -47.34 -0.34
CA ASP A 259 -5.91 -48.36 -0.28
C ASP A 259 -5.40 -48.84 -1.66
N ASP A 260 -4.29 -49.60 -1.59
CA ASP A 260 -3.86 -50.68 -2.48
C ASP A 260 -3.31 -50.36 -3.88
N VAL A 261 -2.00 -50.60 -4.05
CA VAL A 261 -1.46 -51.30 -5.25
C VAL A 261 -0.41 -52.34 -4.85
N GLU A 262 -0.89 -53.58 -4.91
CA GLU A 262 -0.30 -54.91 -5.14
C GLU A 262 1.21 -55.10 -5.43
N GLU A 263 1.72 -56.15 -4.76
CA GLU A 263 2.61 -57.23 -5.21
C GLU A 263 3.83 -56.93 -6.10
N THR A 264 5.01 -57.26 -5.56
CA THR A 264 6.10 -57.89 -6.33
C THR A 264 6.75 -59.02 -5.53
N TYR A 265 6.40 -60.27 -5.86
CA TYR A 265 7.33 -61.41 -5.73
C TYR A 265 8.38 -61.31 -6.86
N ILE A 266 9.58 -61.93 -6.91
CA ILE A 266 10.20 -63.15 -6.36
C ILE A 266 11.75 -62.89 -6.43
N ASN A 267 12.67 -63.56 -5.70
CA ASN A 267 13.33 -64.80 -6.17
C ASN A 267 14.47 -65.31 -5.24
N VAL A 268 14.44 -66.64 -5.06
CA VAL A 268 15.48 -67.63 -4.64
C VAL A 268 15.91 -67.65 -3.17
#